data_AF-A0A0S9SFB5-F1
#
_entry.id   AF-A0A0S9SFB5-F1
#
_cell.length_a   1.000
_cell.length_b   1.000
_cell.length_c   1.000
_cell.angle_alpha   90.00
_cell.angle_beta   90.00
_cell.angle_gamma   90.00
#
_symmetry.space_group_name_H-M   'P 1'
#
loop_
_entity.id
_entity.type
_entity.pdbx_description
1 polymer ?
#
loop_
_entity_poly.entity_id
_entity_poly.type
_entity_poly.pdbx_seq_one_letter_code
_entity_poly.pdbx_strand_id
1 'polypeptide(L)'
;MDEMTFQTKGLMTQLTEIREHQAANEAARATASSLTEIGKVEAEDEEIAMALWSTRMSCRVMPDTPPEEIVPILAVRVADAGAHFFKDKPKVDGHVKWCSEVERHGGPSIDPDWLRAYMADHLAGRERAIDPIVQQAMVIRDGRVIPPGGKLMDVDTGKPIRPA
;
A
#
# COMPACT_ATOMS: atom_id res chain seq x y z
N MET A 1 9.88 -3.69 -23.70
CA MET A 1 9.80 -3.04 -22.38
C MET A 1 8.38 -2.53 -22.34
N ASP A 2 7.49 -3.30 -21.73
CA ASP A 2 6.06 -2.98 -21.78
C ASP A 2 5.84 -1.61 -21.15
N GLU A 3 5.11 -0.77 -21.87
CA GLU A 3 4.90 0.60 -21.48
C GLU A 3 4.05 0.62 -20.19
N MET A 4 4.59 1.19 -19.12
CA MET A 4 3.83 1.35 -17.88
C MET A 4 2.51 2.08 -18.14
N THR A 5 1.45 1.62 -17.47
CA THR A 5 0.14 2.26 -17.46
C THR A 5 0.26 3.69 -16.94
N PHE A 6 -0.68 4.56 -17.33
CA PHE A 6 -0.71 5.95 -16.87
C PHE A 6 -0.75 6.05 -15.34
N GLN A 7 -1.51 5.15 -14.70
CA GLN A 7 -1.62 5.05 -13.25
C GLN A 7 -0.29 4.67 -12.59
N THR A 8 0.39 3.64 -13.11
CA THR A 8 1.71 3.23 -12.60
C THR A 8 2.76 4.33 -12.81
N LYS A 9 2.77 4.98 -13.98
CA LYS A 9 3.67 6.13 -14.25
C LYS A 9 3.45 7.26 -13.24
N GLY A 10 2.19 7.67 -13.03
CA GLY A 10 1.85 8.73 -12.07
C GLY A 10 2.27 8.42 -10.64
N LEU A 11 2.06 7.17 -10.19
CA LEU A 11 2.54 6.67 -8.90
C LEU A 11 4.06 6.80 -8.79
N MET A 12 4.80 6.30 -9.78
CA MET A 12 6.26 6.30 -9.74
C MET A 12 6.85 7.71 -9.78
N THR A 13 6.25 8.64 -10.51
CA THR A 13 6.64 10.06 -10.47
C THR A 13 6.51 10.62 -9.06
N GLN A 14 5.35 10.47 -8.42
CA GLN A 14 5.13 10.97 -7.05
C GLN A 14 6.07 10.32 -6.04
N LEU A 15 6.28 9.00 -6.12
CA LEU A 15 7.19 8.29 -5.21
C LEU A 15 8.65 8.72 -5.42
N THR A 16 9.05 9.03 -6.64
CA THR A 16 10.40 9.52 -6.93
C THR A 16 10.64 10.88 -6.29
N GLU A 17 9.70 11.82 -6.46
CA GLU A 17 9.78 13.15 -5.82
C GLU A 17 9.88 13.04 -4.29
N ILE A 18 9.05 12.20 -3.68
CA ILE A 18 9.09 11.99 -2.21
C ILE A 18 10.40 11.35 -1.77
N ARG A 19 10.98 10.42 -2.54
CA ARG A 19 12.26 9.78 -2.23
C ARG A 19 13.45 10.71 -2.38
N GLU A 20 13.40 11.62 -3.35
CA GLU A 20 14.41 12.67 -3.48
C GLU A 20 14.39 13.60 -2.26
N HIS A 21 13.18 13.96 -1.78
CA HIS A 21 13.01 14.72 -0.54
C HIS A 21 13.53 13.93 0.67
N GLN A 22 13.25 12.62 0.74
CA GLN A 22 13.76 11.73 1.78
C GLN A 22 15.30 11.68 1.80
N ALA A 23 15.94 11.52 0.64
CA ALA A 23 17.39 11.51 0.55
C ALA A 23 18.01 12.86 0.97
N ALA A 24 17.35 13.97 0.62
CA ALA A 24 17.78 15.30 1.05
C ALA A 24 17.64 15.48 2.58
N ASN A 25 16.52 15.03 3.17
CA ASN A 25 16.33 15.11 4.62
C ASN A 25 17.29 14.19 5.39
N GLU A 26 17.59 13.01 4.86
CA GLU A 26 18.59 12.10 5.44
C GLU A 26 19.99 12.72 5.42
N ALA A 27 20.36 13.40 4.33
CA ALA A 27 21.61 14.16 4.25
C ALA A 27 21.63 15.33 5.26
N ALA A 28 20.51 16.05 5.43
CA ALA A 28 20.37 17.10 6.43
C ALA A 28 20.53 16.54 7.85
N ARG A 29 19.89 15.39 8.13
CA ARG A 29 19.99 14.67 9.41
C ARG A 29 21.42 14.32 9.78
N ALA A 30 22.20 13.83 8.82
CA ALA A 30 23.59 13.45 9.04
C ALA A 30 24.49 14.63 9.44
N THR A 31 24.07 15.87 9.14
CA THR A 31 24.84 17.10 9.41
C THR A 31 24.23 17.99 10.50
N ALA A 32 23.02 17.67 10.98
CA ALA A 32 22.33 18.43 12.00
C ALA A 32 23.14 18.42 13.32
N SER A 33 23.41 19.62 13.84
CA SER A 33 24.31 19.80 15.00
C SER A 33 23.65 20.57 16.16
N SER A 34 22.51 21.20 15.90
CA SER A 34 21.72 21.92 16.89
C SER A 34 20.36 21.27 17.13
N LEU A 35 19.78 21.47 18.32
CA LEU A 35 18.43 20.99 18.63
C LEU A 35 17.37 21.54 17.67
N THR A 36 17.55 22.76 17.18
CA THR A 36 16.65 23.37 16.19
C THR A 36 16.74 22.68 14.83
N GLU A 37 17.93 22.30 14.38
CA GLU A 37 18.11 21.55 13.13
C GLU A 37 17.56 20.13 13.24
N ILE A 38 17.81 19.46 14.38
CA ILE A 38 17.26 18.13 14.67
C ILE A 38 15.72 18.18 14.64
N GLY A 39 15.10 19.15 15.32
CA GLY A 39 13.65 19.29 15.33
C GLY A 39 13.04 19.57 13.96
N LYS A 40 13.74 20.30 13.07
CA LYS A 40 13.30 20.51 11.68
C LYS A 40 13.35 19.22 10.87
N VAL A 41 14.45 18.46 10.99
CA VAL A 41 14.61 17.17 10.30
C VAL A 41 13.56 16.16 10.76
N GLU A 42 13.25 16.12 12.06
CA GLU A 42 12.21 15.23 12.60
C GLU A 42 10.81 15.59 12.09
N ALA A 43 10.49 16.89 12.00
CA ALA A 43 9.24 17.34 11.41
C ALA A 43 9.14 16.98 9.92
N GLU A 44 10.22 17.16 9.18
CA GLU A 44 10.29 16.77 7.76
C GLU A 44 10.19 15.24 7.57
N ASP A 45 10.81 14.44 8.46
CA ASP A 45 10.67 12.98 8.46
C ASP A 45 9.20 12.57 8.64
N GLU A 46 8.44 13.27 9.48
CA GLU A 46 7.00 13.04 9.67
C GLU A 46 6.18 13.41 8.42
N GLU A 47 6.48 14.56 7.79
CA GLU A 47 5.84 14.99 6.55
C GLU A 47 6.09 14.01 5.40
N ILE A 48 7.33 13.54 5.25
CA ILE A 48 7.72 12.54 4.24
C ILE A 48 7.03 11.21 4.51
N ALA A 49 6.98 10.76 5.77
CA ALA A 49 6.27 9.53 6.13
C ALA A 49 4.78 9.63 5.79
N MET A 50 4.15 10.78 6.06
CA MET A 50 2.75 11.04 5.72
C MET A 50 2.52 11.07 4.21
N ALA A 51 3.43 11.68 3.44
CA ALA A 51 3.37 11.71 1.99
C ALA A 51 3.47 10.30 1.38
N LEU A 52 4.45 9.50 1.82
CA LEU A 52 4.59 8.10 1.40
C LEU A 52 3.35 7.28 1.74
N TRP A 53 2.82 7.44 2.96
CA TRP A 53 1.59 6.77 3.40
C TRP A 53 0.40 7.16 2.52
N SER A 54 0.16 8.46 2.32
CA SER A 54 -0.97 8.99 1.55
C SER A 54 -0.91 8.56 0.08
N THR A 55 0.25 8.64 -0.56
CA THR A 55 0.47 8.21 -1.94
C THR A 55 0.20 6.72 -2.10
N ARG A 56 0.75 5.88 -1.21
CA ARG A 56 0.51 4.42 -1.22
C ARG A 56 -0.94 4.07 -0.89
N MET A 57 -1.59 4.80 0.01
CA MET A 57 -3.03 4.66 0.29
C MET A 57 -3.92 5.11 -0.87
N SER A 58 -3.48 6.03 -1.71
CA SER A 58 -4.34 6.59 -2.75
C SER A 58 -4.11 5.93 -4.11
N CYS A 59 -3.02 5.18 -4.26
CA CYS A 59 -2.67 4.53 -5.50
C CYS A 59 -3.54 3.28 -5.77
N ARG A 60 -3.67 2.93 -7.04
CA ARG A 60 -4.22 1.65 -7.46
C ARG A 60 -3.07 0.76 -7.91
N VAL A 61 -2.97 -0.45 -7.37
CA VAL A 61 -2.03 -1.44 -7.87
C VAL A 61 -2.51 -1.97 -9.22
N MET A 62 -1.61 -1.89 -10.19
CA MET A 62 -1.79 -2.36 -11.55
C MET A 62 -0.90 -3.59 -11.80
N PRO A 63 -1.18 -4.42 -12.82
CA PRO A 63 -0.32 -5.57 -13.16
C PRO A 63 1.14 -5.20 -13.44
N ASP A 64 1.39 -3.97 -13.87
CA ASP A 64 2.72 -3.42 -14.18
C ASP A 64 3.34 -2.62 -13.03
N THR A 65 2.71 -2.58 -11.85
CA THR A 65 3.30 -1.92 -10.67
C THR A 65 4.63 -2.59 -10.31
N PRO A 66 5.71 -1.81 -10.11
CA PRO A 66 7.03 -2.36 -9.83
C PRO A 66 7.05 -3.25 -8.57
N PRO A 67 7.74 -4.40 -8.60
CA PRO A 67 7.81 -5.34 -7.49
C PRO A 67 8.20 -4.70 -6.15
N GLU A 68 9.12 -3.74 -6.18
CA GLU A 68 9.61 -3.01 -5.01
C GLU A 68 8.54 -2.19 -4.30
N GLU A 69 7.44 -1.81 -4.97
CA GLU A 69 6.34 -1.06 -4.34
C GLU A 69 5.19 -1.93 -3.84
N ILE A 70 5.08 -3.19 -4.28
CA ILE A 70 3.94 -4.05 -3.93
C ILE A 70 3.82 -4.22 -2.41
N VAL A 71 4.91 -4.56 -1.72
CA VAL A 71 4.88 -4.76 -0.26
C VAL A 71 4.71 -3.46 0.51
N PRO A 72 5.41 -2.35 0.19
CA PRO A 72 5.14 -1.07 0.82
C PRO A 72 3.67 -0.61 0.69
N ILE A 73 3.04 -0.79 -0.47
CA ILE A 73 1.62 -0.46 -0.65
C ILE A 73 0.75 -1.41 0.18
N LEU A 74 1.01 -2.73 0.13
CA LEU A 74 0.29 -3.73 0.93
C LEU A 74 0.35 -3.42 2.44
N ALA A 75 1.52 -3.05 2.96
CA ALA A 75 1.71 -2.71 4.37
C ALA A 75 0.77 -1.58 4.81
N VAL A 76 0.68 -0.56 3.97
CA VAL A 76 -0.22 0.58 4.18
C VAL A 76 -1.69 0.15 4.12
N ARG A 77 -2.08 -0.74 3.17
CA ARG A 77 -3.44 -1.30 3.08
C ARG A 77 -3.84 -2.13 4.30
N VAL A 78 -2.93 -2.98 4.78
CA VAL A 78 -3.17 -3.85 5.93
C VAL A 78 -3.31 -3.04 7.21
N ALA A 79 -2.46 -2.03 7.40
CA ALA A 79 -2.55 -1.15 8.55
C ALA A 79 -3.83 -0.29 8.53
N ASP A 80 -4.25 0.23 7.38
CA ASP A 80 -5.54 0.92 7.22
C ASP A 80 -6.75 0.00 7.50
N ALA A 81 -6.70 -1.25 7.04
CA ALA A 81 -7.73 -2.23 7.36
C ALA A 81 -7.87 -2.39 8.90
N GLY A 82 -6.75 -2.51 9.62
CA GLY A 82 -6.74 -2.60 11.08
C GLY A 82 -7.10 -1.30 11.82
N ALA A 83 -7.03 -0.15 11.15
CA ALA A 83 -7.39 1.15 11.73
C ALA A 83 -8.92 1.28 11.86
N HIS A 84 -9.46 0.91 13.01
CA HIS A 84 -10.86 1.20 13.32
C HIS A 84 -11.03 2.64 13.82
N PHE A 85 -11.81 3.43 13.07
CA PHE A 85 -12.26 4.76 13.47
C PHE A 85 -13.33 4.75 14.59
N PHE A 86 -13.92 3.60 14.89
CA PHE A 86 -14.98 3.47 15.89
C PHE A 86 -14.41 2.96 17.21
N LYS A 87 -14.41 3.83 18.25
CA LYS A 87 -13.90 3.54 19.60
C LYS A 87 -14.52 2.30 20.27
N ASP A 88 -15.68 1.86 19.81
CA ASP A 88 -16.51 0.86 20.49
C ASP A 88 -16.49 -0.53 19.82
N LYS A 89 -15.64 -0.74 18.80
CA LYS A 89 -15.50 -2.06 18.16
C LYS A 89 -14.19 -2.75 18.55
N PRO A 90 -14.19 -4.09 18.70
CA PRO A 90 -12.95 -4.83 18.93
C PRO A 90 -11.97 -4.55 17.79
N LYS A 91 -10.70 -4.33 18.12
CA LYS A 91 -9.64 -4.21 17.13
C LYS A 91 -9.52 -5.54 16.38
N VAL A 92 -9.88 -5.55 15.10
CA VAL A 92 -9.62 -6.69 14.21
C VAL A 92 -8.20 -6.55 13.67
N ASP A 93 -7.46 -7.66 13.62
CA ASP A 93 -6.14 -7.69 12.99
C ASP A 93 -6.25 -7.26 11.52
N GLY A 94 -5.44 -6.29 11.12
CA GLY A 94 -5.44 -5.75 9.76
C GLY A 94 -5.20 -6.81 8.68
N HIS A 95 -4.40 -7.84 8.96
CA HIS A 95 -4.13 -8.94 8.02
C HIS A 95 -5.39 -9.77 7.81
N VAL A 96 -6.08 -10.14 8.90
CA VAL A 96 -7.32 -10.91 8.85
C VAL A 96 -8.37 -10.16 8.05
N LYS A 97 -8.54 -8.86 8.32
CA LYS A 97 -9.53 -8.05 7.63
C LYS A 97 -9.17 -7.85 6.15
N TRP A 98 -7.90 -7.57 5.85
CA TRP A 98 -7.46 -7.39 4.46
C TRP A 98 -7.62 -8.68 3.63
N CYS A 99 -7.23 -9.85 4.16
CA CYS A 99 -7.44 -11.13 3.48
C CYS A 99 -8.94 -11.40 3.24
N SER A 100 -9.79 -11.17 4.25
CA SER A 100 -11.24 -11.33 4.10
C SER A 100 -11.83 -10.37 3.06
N GLU A 101 -11.33 -9.13 2.99
CA GLU A 101 -11.70 -8.20 1.93
C GLU A 101 -11.30 -8.75 0.56
N VAL A 102 -10.05 -9.16 0.36
CA VAL A 102 -9.60 -9.76 -0.91
C VAL A 102 -10.52 -10.88 -1.38
N GLU A 103 -10.85 -11.83 -0.50
CA GLU A 103 -11.77 -12.93 -0.82
C GLU A 103 -13.18 -12.43 -1.18
N ARG A 104 -13.73 -11.47 -0.42
CA ARG A 104 -15.04 -10.85 -0.73
C ARG A 104 -15.02 -10.14 -2.08
N HIS A 105 -13.87 -9.60 -2.46
CA HIS A 105 -13.66 -8.99 -3.76
C HIS A 105 -13.39 -10.05 -4.84
N GLY A 106 -13.44 -11.36 -4.57
CA GLY A 106 -13.22 -12.43 -5.55
C GLY A 106 -11.74 -12.65 -5.91
N GLY A 107 -10.84 -12.31 -4.98
CA GLY A 107 -9.42 -12.60 -5.04
C GLY A 107 -9.07 -13.97 -4.46
N PRO A 108 -7.78 -14.32 -4.42
CA PRO A 108 -7.31 -15.59 -3.85
C PRO A 108 -7.51 -15.62 -2.33
N SER A 109 -7.68 -16.82 -1.78
CA SER A 109 -7.64 -17.04 -0.33
C SER A 109 -6.19 -16.99 0.15
N ILE A 110 -5.93 -16.17 1.16
CA ILE A 110 -4.59 -15.94 1.72
C ILE A 110 -4.65 -16.11 3.23
N ASP A 111 -3.82 -16.99 3.79
CA ASP A 111 -3.67 -17.15 5.23
C ASP A 111 -3.07 -15.86 5.84
N PRO A 112 -3.76 -15.21 6.79
CA PRO A 112 -3.27 -14.00 7.46
C PRO A 112 -1.92 -14.18 8.17
N ASP A 113 -1.65 -15.35 8.75
CA ASP A 113 -0.39 -15.60 9.46
C ASP A 113 0.78 -15.76 8.46
N TRP A 114 0.52 -16.41 7.31
CA TRP A 114 1.47 -16.44 6.20
C TRP A 114 1.75 -15.04 5.65
N LEU A 115 0.70 -14.24 5.43
CA LEU A 115 0.84 -12.87 4.91
C LEU A 115 1.69 -12.00 5.85
N ARG A 116 1.48 -12.14 7.17
CA ARG A 116 2.27 -11.44 8.18
C ARG A 116 3.75 -11.81 8.09
N ALA A 117 4.07 -13.10 8.00
CA ALA A 117 5.44 -13.58 7.86
C ALA A 117 6.07 -13.11 6.53
N TYR A 118 5.32 -13.18 5.43
CA TYR A 118 5.72 -12.69 4.12
C TYR A 118 6.08 -11.20 4.16
N MET A 119 5.20 -10.36 4.72
CA MET A 119 5.46 -8.93 4.81
C MET A 119 6.66 -8.61 5.72
N ALA A 120 6.77 -9.26 6.88
CA ALA A 120 7.91 -9.08 7.77
C ALA A 120 9.24 -9.48 7.10
N ASP A 121 9.22 -10.50 6.25
CA ASP A 121 10.38 -10.90 5.46
C ASP A 121 10.84 -9.83 4.46
N HIS A 122 9.91 -9.28 3.68
CA HIS A 122 10.20 -8.25 2.69
C HIS A 122 10.59 -6.90 3.32
N LEU A 123 9.89 -6.47 4.39
CA LEU A 123 10.19 -5.22 5.08
C LEU A 123 11.53 -5.25 5.83
N ALA A 124 12.05 -6.44 6.13
CA ALA A 124 13.40 -6.63 6.66
C ALA A 124 14.52 -6.51 5.59
N GLY A 125 14.17 -6.19 4.34
CA GLY A 125 15.14 -6.01 3.25
C GLY A 125 15.73 -7.32 2.71
N ARG A 126 15.08 -8.46 2.95
CA ARG A 126 15.51 -9.75 2.39
C ARG A 126 15.06 -9.84 0.93
N GLU A 127 16.02 -10.04 0.02
CA GLU A 127 15.75 -10.18 -1.40
C GLU A 127 14.83 -11.39 -1.67
N ARG A 128 13.62 -11.11 -2.17
CA ARG A 128 12.64 -12.12 -2.56
C ARG A 128 11.83 -11.60 -3.74
N ALA A 129 11.51 -12.51 -4.66
CA ALA A 129 10.51 -12.24 -5.68
C ALA A 129 9.14 -12.02 -5.01
N ILE A 130 8.36 -11.11 -5.57
CA ILE A 130 6.97 -10.91 -5.15
C ILE A 130 6.16 -12.16 -5.47
N ASP A 131 5.41 -12.65 -4.49
CA ASP A 131 4.52 -13.78 -4.73
C ASP A 131 3.38 -13.35 -5.69
N PRO A 132 3.16 -14.07 -6.80
CA PRO A 132 2.11 -13.73 -7.77
C PRO A 132 0.71 -13.67 -7.14
N ILE A 133 0.44 -14.45 -6.09
CA ILE A 133 -0.85 -14.45 -5.38
C ILE A 133 -1.06 -13.09 -4.71
N VAL A 134 -0.02 -12.51 -4.12
CA VAL A 134 -0.08 -11.20 -3.46
C VAL A 134 -0.30 -10.10 -4.50
N GLN A 135 0.43 -10.12 -5.61
CA GLN A 135 0.24 -9.15 -6.69
C GLN A 135 -1.18 -9.24 -7.26
N GLN A 136 -1.66 -10.46 -7.52
CA GLN A 136 -3.02 -10.70 -8.01
C GLN A 136 -4.07 -10.19 -7.01
N ALA A 137 -3.90 -10.46 -5.72
CA ALA A 137 -4.80 -10.00 -4.66
C ALA A 137 -4.90 -8.47 -4.61
N MET A 138 -3.76 -7.78 -4.69
CA MET A 138 -3.70 -6.31 -4.71
C MET A 138 -4.41 -5.73 -5.93
N VAL A 139 -4.10 -6.23 -7.13
CA VAL A 139 -4.74 -5.79 -8.40
C VAL A 139 -6.24 -6.01 -8.36
N ILE A 140 -6.69 -7.16 -7.86
CA ILE A 140 -8.13 -7.48 -7.75
C ILE A 140 -8.82 -6.57 -6.76
N ARG A 141 -8.25 -6.39 -5.56
CA ARG A 141 -8.87 -5.57 -4.51
C ARG A 141 -8.99 -4.12 -4.95
N ASP A 142 -7.93 -3.53 -5.51
CA ASP A 142 -7.92 -2.12 -5.91
C ASP A 142 -8.71 -1.87 -7.22
N GLY A 143 -8.91 -2.90 -8.05
CA GLY A 143 -9.74 -2.81 -9.26
C GLY A 143 -11.25 -2.92 -9.00
N ARG A 144 -11.70 -3.10 -7.76
CA ARG A 144 -13.10 -3.45 -7.46
C ARG A 144 -13.68 -2.62 -6.30
N VAL A 145 -14.95 -2.24 -6.42
CA VAL A 145 -15.71 -1.54 -5.35
C VAL A 145 -17.07 -2.18 -5.12
N ILE A 146 -17.60 -2.03 -3.90
CA ILE A 146 -18.96 -2.44 -3.55
C ILE A 146 -19.77 -1.18 -3.20
N PRO A 147 -20.65 -0.70 -4.09
CA PRO A 147 -21.45 0.49 -3.83
C PRO A 147 -22.50 0.23 -2.73
N PRO A 148 -23.01 1.28 -2.07
CA PRO A 148 -24.10 1.15 -1.11
C PRO A 148 -25.32 0.48 -1.76
N GLY A 149 -25.65 -0.74 -1.31
CA GLY A 149 -26.86 -1.48 -1.73
C GLY A 149 -26.68 -2.51 -2.86
N GLY A 150 -25.46 -2.94 -3.23
CA GLY A 150 -25.34 -3.80 -4.41
C GLY A 150 -24.10 -4.67 -4.60
N LYS A 151 -24.02 -5.18 -5.83
CA LYS A 151 -23.07 -6.16 -6.35
C LYS A 151 -21.68 -5.55 -6.54
N LEU A 152 -20.67 -6.41 -6.55
CA LEU A 152 -19.29 -6.05 -6.87
C LEU A 152 -19.19 -5.39 -8.25
N MET A 153 -18.50 -4.25 -8.32
CA MET A 153 -18.35 -3.46 -9.53
C MET A 153 -16.87 -3.37 -9.91
N ASP A 154 -16.61 -3.39 -11.21
CA ASP A 154 -15.31 -3.06 -11.77
C ASP A 154 -15.12 -1.54 -11.78
N VAL A 155 -13.98 -1.07 -11.26
CA VAL A 155 -13.70 0.37 -11.06
C VAL A 155 -13.56 1.10 -12.39
N ASP A 156 -12.96 0.47 -13.41
CA ASP A 156 -12.70 1.11 -14.70
C ASP A 156 -13.97 1.27 -15.53
N THR A 157 -14.81 0.24 -15.52
CA THR A 157 -15.97 0.18 -16.39
C THR A 157 -17.24 0.64 -15.69
N GLY A 158 -17.25 0.69 -14.36
CA GLY A 158 -18.46 0.93 -13.56
C GLY A 158 -19.52 -0.15 -13.79
N LYS A 159 -19.13 -1.33 -14.29
CA LYS A 159 -20.06 -2.43 -14.61
C LYS A 159 -20.08 -3.47 -13.49
N PRO A 160 -21.24 -4.11 -13.24
CA PRO A 160 -21.32 -5.21 -12.29
C PRO A 160 -20.46 -6.41 -12.76
N ILE A 161 -19.67 -6.95 -11.85
CA ILE A 161 -18.92 -8.19 -12.05
C ILE A 161 -19.86 -9.35 -11.74
N ARG A 162 -19.97 -10.32 -12.66
CA ARG A 162 -20.69 -11.57 -12.40
C ARG A 162 -19.78 -12.48 -11.57
N PRO A 163 -20.27 -13.09 -10.47
CA PRO A 163 -19.50 -14.13 -9.80
C PRO A 163 -19.23 -15.26 -10.79
N ALA A 164 -17.97 -15.72 -10.81
CA ALA A 164 -17.52 -16.85 -11.60
C ALA A 164 -18.15 -18.16 -11.09
#